data_AF-A0A8J7T1D6-F1
#
_entry.id   AF-A0A8J7T1D6-F1
#
_cell.length_a   1.000
_cell.length_b   1.000
_cell.length_c   1.000
_cell.angle_alpha   90.00
_cell.angle_beta   90.00
_cell.angle_gamma   90.00
#
_symmetry.space_group_name_H-M   'P 1'
#
loop_
_entity.id
_entity.type
_entity.pdbx_description
1 polymer ?
#
loop_
_entity_poly.entity_id
_entity_poly.type
_entity_poly.pdbx_seq_one_letter_code
_entity_poly.pdbx_strand_id
1 'polypeptide(L)'
;MIGLTIAGVLLALQAASIFAAWLATRTARTPQGAVGWVVFLLSAPHLALPFYLFLGHSRFPGYVSARRAARSTIGALKDYTATHGSDRRGQRDREGQAIAAFEGITDLPAVSGNQI
;
A
#
# COMPACT_ATOMS: atom_id res chain seq x y z
N MET A 1 22.03 3.14 44.58
CA MET A 1 21.76 4.13 43.52
C MET A 1 21.67 3.50 42.13
N ILE A 2 22.61 2.63 41.74
CA ILE A 2 22.61 1.94 40.42
C ILE A 2 21.33 1.11 40.15
N GLY A 3 20.80 0.41 41.16
CA GLY A 3 19.55 -0.35 40.99
C GLY A 3 18.33 0.52 40.68
N LEU A 4 18.23 1.71 41.29
CA LEU A 4 17.13 2.65 41.07
C LEU A 4 17.21 3.24 39.65
N THR A 5 18.42 3.54 39.18
CA THR A 5 18.64 4.04 37.81
C THR A 5 18.31 2.98 36.77
N ILE A 6 18.69 1.72 36.99
CA ILE A 6 18.36 0.61 36.08
C ILE A 6 16.84 0.40 36.02
N ALA A 7 16.18 0.36 37.19
CA ALA A 7 14.73 0.22 37.27
C ALA A 7 14.01 1.37 36.54
N GLY A 8 14.47 2.61 36.72
CA GLY A 8 13.93 3.79 36.01
C GLY A 8 14.07 3.69 34.49
N VAL A 9 15.23 3.24 33.99
CA VAL A 9 15.48 3.06 32.55
C VAL A 9 14.59 1.97 31.97
N LEU A 10 14.42 0.84 32.66
CA LEU A 10 13.54 -0.24 32.22
C LEU A 10 12.08 0.22 32.15
N LEU A 11 11.63 0.99 33.15
CA LEU A 11 10.26 1.52 33.19
C LEU A 11 10.01 2.51 32.05
N ALA A 12 10.97 3.39 31.76
CA ALA A 12 10.90 4.30 30.63
C ALA A 12 10.87 3.57 29.27
N LEU A 13 11.70 2.53 29.10
CA LEU A 13 11.70 1.70 27.89
C LEU A 13 10.37 0.96 27.71
N GLN A 14 9.78 0.47 28.79
CA GLN A 14 8.49 -0.21 28.72
C GLN A 14 7.36 0.76 28.36
N ALA A 15 7.35 1.96 28.94
CA ALA A 15 6.41 3.02 28.58
C ALA A 15 6.53 3.42 27.10
N ALA A 16 7.76 3.59 26.60
CA ALA A 16 8.02 3.88 25.19
C ALA A 16 7.53 2.75 24.27
N SER A 17 7.67 1.50 24.69
CA SER A 17 7.20 0.33 23.92
C SER A 17 5.68 0.28 23.82
N ILE A 18 4.97 0.57 24.91
CA ILE A 18 3.50 0.65 24.94
C ILE A 18 3.02 1.78 24.00
N PHE A 19 3.67 2.94 24.05
CA PHE A 19 3.36 4.04 23.15
C PHE A 19 3.60 3.68 21.68
N ALA A 20 4.72 3.02 21.37
CA ALA A 20 5.02 2.54 20.04
C ALA A 20 3.99 1.50 19.55
N ALA A 21 3.51 0.61 20.42
CA ALA A 21 2.50 -0.40 20.07
C ALA A 21 1.15 0.24 19.71
N TRP A 22 0.77 1.30 20.42
CA TRP A 22 -0.40 2.11 20.08
C TRP A 22 -0.23 2.86 18.75
N LEU A 23 0.97 3.38 18.48
CA LEU A 23 1.25 4.03 17.19
C LEU A 23 1.23 3.02 16.04
N ALA A 24 1.67 1.78 16.28
CA ALA A 24 1.69 0.70 15.29
C ALA A 24 0.26 0.33 14.88
N THR A 25 -0.66 0.23 15.85
CA THR A 25 -2.08 -0.04 15.56
C THR A 25 -2.75 1.08 14.78
N ARG A 26 -2.37 2.35 15.01
CA ARG A 26 -2.89 3.48 14.22
C ARG A 26 -2.33 3.58 12.81
N THR A 27 -1.09 3.13 12.59
CA THR A 27 -0.37 3.35 11.32
C THR A 27 -0.40 2.14 10.39
N ALA A 28 -0.66 0.94 10.93
CA ALA A 28 -0.68 -0.29 10.16
C ALA A 28 -1.81 -0.31 9.13
N ARG A 29 -1.47 -0.67 7.89
CA ARG A 29 -2.45 -0.81 6.79
C ARG A 29 -3.23 -2.13 6.85
N THR A 30 -2.79 -3.09 7.67
CA THR A 30 -3.40 -4.41 7.83
C THR A 30 -3.47 -4.82 9.30
N PRO A 31 -4.56 -5.49 9.75
CA PRO A 31 -4.72 -5.94 11.13
C PRO A 31 -3.63 -6.92 11.58
N GLN A 32 -3.24 -7.85 10.70
CA GLN A 32 -2.21 -8.85 11.00
C GLN A 32 -0.83 -8.22 11.24
N GLY A 33 -0.46 -7.21 10.46
CA GLY A 33 0.80 -6.48 10.66
C GLY A 33 0.79 -5.63 11.93
N ALA A 34 -0.36 -5.03 12.26
CA ALA A 34 -0.55 -4.30 13.51
C ALA A 34 -0.32 -5.21 14.74
N VAL A 35 -0.96 -6.38 14.75
CA VAL A 35 -0.82 -7.36 15.84
C VAL A 35 0.62 -7.84 15.97
N GLY A 36 1.29 -8.14 14.84
CA GLY A 36 2.70 -8.52 14.85
C GLY A 36 3.60 -7.47 15.54
N TRP A 37 3.42 -6.19 15.21
CA TRP A 37 4.18 -5.12 15.85
C TRP A 37 3.85 -4.94 17.33
N VAL A 38 2.58 -5.02 17.72
CA VAL A 38 2.16 -4.92 19.13
C VAL A 38 2.79 -6.05 19.95
N VAL A 39 2.64 -7.31 19.51
CA VAL A 39 3.19 -8.46 20.23
C VAL A 39 4.71 -8.37 20.34
N PHE A 40 5.39 -7.94 19.27
CA PHE A 40 6.85 -7.78 19.28
C PHE A 40 7.31 -6.67 20.23
N LEU A 41 6.65 -5.51 20.23
CA LEU A 41 6.94 -4.38 21.12
C LEU A 41 6.71 -4.70 22.60
N LEU A 42 5.71 -5.53 22.91
CA LEU A 42 5.43 -5.93 24.28
C LEU A 42 6.39 -7.04 24.77
N SER A 43 6.71 -8.01 23.92
CA SER A 43 7.53 -9.17 24.30
C SER A 43 9.03 -8.87 24.37
N ALA A 44 9.54 -8.00 23.50
CA ALA A 44 10.96 -7.71 23.40
C ALA A 44 11.22 -6.20 23.26
N PRO A 45 10.86 -5.38 24.26
CA PRO A 45 10.90 -3.91 24.16
C PRO A 45 12.26 -3.37 23.71
N HIS A 46 13.36 -3.93 24.22
CA HIS A 46 14.72 -3.47 23.92
C HIS A 46 15.15 -3.71 22.46
N LEU A 47 14.63 -4.75 21.82
CA LEU A 47 14.91 -5.07 20.41
C LEU A 47 13.83 -4.50 19.50
N ALA A 48 12.58 -4.56 19.92
CA ALA A 48 11.45 -4.13 19.12
C ALA A 48 11.39 -2.62 18.94
N LEU A 49 11.84 -1.81 19.92
CA LEU A 49 11.94 -0.35 19.77
C LEU A 49 12.85 0.07 18.60
N PRO A 50 14.13 -0.33 18.53
CA PRO A 50 14.98 0.03 17.40
C PRO A 50 14.44 -0.53 16.09
N PHE A 51 13.95 -1.77 16.05
CA PHE A 51 13.34 -2.32 14.85
C PHE A 51 12.09 -1.56 14.40
N TYR A 52 11.24 -1.12 15.33
CA TYR A 52 10.04 -0.34 15.03
C TYR A 52 10.39 1.05 14.50
N LEU A 53 11.44 1.70 15.03
CA LEU A 53 11.91 2.99 14.55
C LEU A 53 12.44 2.90 13.11
N PHE A 54 13.16 1.83 12.76
CA PHE A 54 13.74 1.66 11.42
C PHE A 54 12.74 1.07 10.40
N LEU A 55 11.96 0.05 10.76
CA LEU A 55 11.09 -0.68 9.84
C LEU A 55 9.60 -0.31 10.01
N GLY A 56 9.16 -0.01 11.23
CA GLY A 56 7.75 0.21 11.58
C GLY A 56 7.18 1.52 11.03
N HIS A 57 7.98 2.59 10.98
CA HIS A 57 7.59 3.88 10.39
C HIS A 57 7.90 3.99 8.89
N SER A 58 7.99 2.89 8.13
CA SER A 58 8.28 2.97 6.69
C SER A 58 7.11 3.57 5.88
N ARG A 59 6.85 4.87 6.06
CA ARG A 59 6.32 5.71 4.99
C ARG A 59 7.41 5.76 3.94
N PHE A 60 7.35 4.90 2.92
CA PHE A 60 8.15 5.04 1.71
C PHE A 60 7.99 6.50 1.20
N PRO A 61 8.98 7.40 1.42
CA PRO A 61 8.80 8.81 1.09
C PRO A 61 8.62 8.98 -0.43
N GLY A 62 9.23 8.07 -1.19
CA GLY A 62 9.12 7.98 -2.65
C GLY A 62 7.77 7.46 -3.17
N TYR A 63 6.93 6.80 -2.38
CA TYR A 63 5.66 6.24 -2.89
C TYR A 63 4.68 7.34 -3.31
N VAL A 64 4.63 8.45 -2.55
CA VAL A 64 3.76 9.59 -2.89
C VAL A 64 4.28 10.30 -4.15
N SER A 65 5.60 10.46 -4.27
CA SER A 65 6.22 11.05 -5.47
C SER A 65 6.01 10.18 -6.71
N ALA A 66 6.27 8.88 -6.61
CA ALA A 66 6.05 7.90 -7.68
C ALA A 66 4.57 7.83 -8.11
N ARG A 67 3.64 7.89 -7.15
CA ARG A 67 2.20 7.91 -7.46
C ARG A 67 1.74 9.20 -8.10
N ARG A 68 2.35 10.34 -7.75
CA ARG A 68 2.06 11.64 -8.37
C ARG A 68 2.62 11.71 -9.80
N ALA A 69 3.83 11.21 -10.00
CA ALA A 69 4.45 11.08 -11.33
C ALA A 69 3.65 10.14 -12.24
N ALA A 70 3.21 8.98 -11.74
CA ALA A 70 2.37 8.06 -12.50
C ALA A 70 1.03 8.70 -12.90
N ARG A 71 0.38 9.44 -11.99
CA ARG A 71 -0.87 10.16 -12.29
C ARG A 71 -0.67 11.25 -13.35
N SER A 72 0.42 12.01 -13.31
CA SER A 72 0.68 13.03 -14.33
C SER A 72 0.95 12.40 -15.71
N THR A 73 1.67 11.28 -15.77
CA THR A 73 1.92 10.57 -17.03
C THR A 73 0.63 10.00 -17.63
N ILE A 74 -0.23 9.39 -16.82
CA ILE A 74 -1.53 8.87 -17.28
C ILE A 74 -2.46 10.00 -17.73
N GLY A 75 -2.49 11.13 -17.00
CA GLY A 75 -3.24 12.32 -17.40
C GLY A 75 -2.79 12.87 -18.74
N ALA A 76 -1.49 13.06 -18.91
CA ALA A 76 -0.90 13.53 -20.18
C ALA A 76 -1.20 12.59 -21.36
N LEU A 77 -1.22 11.27 -21.13
CA LEU A 77 -1.58 10.29 -22.16
C LEU A 77 -3.07 10.37 -22.54
N LYS A 78 -3.96 10.58 -21.56
CA LYS A 78 -5.39 10.82 -21.81
C LYS A 78 -5.61 12.09 -22.63
N ASP A 79 -4.92 13.17 -22.28
CA ASP A 79 -5.04 14.46 -22.97
C ASP A 79 -4.48 14.39 -24.40
N TYR A 80 -3.35 13.71 -24.59
CA TYR A 80 -2.78 13.45 -25.92
C TYR A 80 -3.72 12.59 -26.79
N THR A 81 -4.32 11.55 -26.21
CA THR A 81 -5.31 10.70 -26.91
C THR A 81 -6.64 11.44 -27.14
N ALA A 82 -6.99 12.43 -26.32
CA ALA A 82 -8.17 13.27 -26.54
C ALA A 82 -7.97 14.24 -27.71
N THR A 83 -6.76 14.78 -27.86
CA THR A 83 -6.42 15.74 -28.93
C THR A 83 -6.00 15.07 -30.25
N HIS A 84 -5.37 13.90 -30.20
CA HIS A 84 -4.83 13.19 -31.38
C HIS A 84 -5.51 11.84 -31.64
N GLY A 85 -6.62 11.56 -30.95
CA GLY A 85 -7.30 10.26 -31.00
C GLY A 85 -7.76 9.89 -32.40
N SER A 86 -7.03 8.97 -33.01
CA SER A 86 -7.40 8.23 -34.22
C SER A 86 -8.82 7.68 -34.10
N ASP A 87 -9.53 7.69 -35.23
CA ASP A 87 -10.91 7.26 -35.44
C ASP A 87 -11.40 6.16 -34.47
N ARG A 88 -11.97 6.58 -33.33
CA ARG A 88 -12.44 5.70 -32.24
C ARG A 88 -13.52 4.73 -32.69
N ARG A 89 -14.15 4.98 -33.85
CA ARG A 89 -15.20 4.15 -34.43
C ARG A 89 -14.60 2.83 -34.94
N GLY A 90 -13.56 2.88 -35.76
CA GLY A 90 -12.87 1.68 -36.25
C GLY A 90 -12.16 0.86 -35.16
N GLN A 91 -11.71 1.50 -34.07
CA GLN A 91 -11.14 0.80 -32.91
C GLN A 91 -12.19 -0.05 -32.18
N ARG A 92 -13.38 0.50 -31.93
CA ARG A 92 -14.49 -0.23 -31.29
C ARG A 92 -14.97 -1.40 -32.15
N ASP A 93 -15.01 -1.21 -33.46
CA ASP A 93 -15.42 -2.26 -34.40
C ASP A 93 -14.41 -3.43 -34.41
N ARG A 94 -13.11 -3.15 -34.32
CA ARG A 94 -12.05 -4.16 -34.19
C ARG A 94 -12.06 -4.87 -32.84
N GLU A 95 -12.27 -4.13 -31.75
CA GLU A 95 -12.41 -4.72 -30.41
C GLU A 95 -13.63 -5.65 -30.34
N GLY A 96 -14.77 -5.25 -30.93
CA GLY A 96 -15.95 -6.10 -31.05
C GLY A 96 -15.69 -7.37 -31.86
N GLN A 97 -14.98 -7.28 -32.99
CA GLN A 97 -14.56 -8.46 -33.76
C GLN A 97 -13.60 -9.36 -32.98
N ALA A 98 -12.66 -8.80 -32.23
CA ALA A 98 -11.72 -9.58 -31.42
C ALA A 98 -12.44 -10.31 -30.27
N ILE A 99 -13.41 -9.65 -29.62
CA ILE A 99 -14.25 -10.26 -28.59
C ILE A 99 -15.07 -11.40 -29.19
N ALA A 100 -15.76 -11.18 -30.31
CA ALA A 100 -16.56 -12.21 -30.97
C ALA A 100 -15.72 -13.42 -31.43
N ALA A 101 -14.49 -13.18 -31.91
CA ALA A 101 -13.55 -14.24 -32.25
C ALA A 101 -13.11 -15.05 -31.01
N PHE A 102 -12.87 -14.38 -29.88
CA PHE A 102 -12.55 -15.04 -28.61
C PHE A 102 -13.71 -15.87 -28.07
N GLU A 103 -14.93 -15.34 -28.11
CA GLU A 103 -16.15 -16.07 -27.74
C GLU A 103 -16.29 -17.33 -28.60
N GLY A 104 -16.04 -17.24 -29.92
CA GLY A 104 -16.10 -18.39 -30.83
C GLY A 104 -15.02 -19.46 -30.59
N ILE A 105 -13.84 -19.10 -30.08
CA ILE A 105 -12.77 -20.06 -29.75
C ILE A 105 -13.00 -20.71 -28.40
N THR A 106 -13.54 -19.95 -27.44
CA THR A 106 -13.65 -20.37 -26.04
C THR A 106 -15.03 -20.92 -25.66
N ASP A 107 -16.04 -20.70 -26.52
CA ASP A 107 -17.46 -21.01 -26.28
C ASP A 107 -18.01 -20.40 -24.97
N LEU A 108 -17.41 -19.28 -24.54
CA LEU A 108 -17.78 -18.54 -23.35
C LEU A 108 -18.21 -17.11 -23.72
N PRO A 109 -19.36 -16.61 -23.24
CA PRO A 109 -19.81 -15.25 -23.53
C PRO A 109 -18.95 -14.22 -22.77
N ALA A 110 -18.60 -13.13 -23.44
CA ALA A 110 -17.91 -12.01 -22.82
C ALA A 110 -18.84 -11.29 -21.84
N VAL A 111 -18.47 -11.34 -20.56
CA VAL A 111 -19.23 -10.63 -19.51
C VAL A 111 -18.73 -9.19 -19.43
N SER A 112 -19.62 -8.23 -19.64
CA SER A 112 -19.37 -6.82 -19.38
C SER A 112 -20.13 -6.38 -18.12
N GLY A 113 -19.53 -5.48 -17.32
CA GLY A 113 -20.16 -5.03 -16.07
C GLY A 113 -19.22 -4.58 -14.96
N ASN A 114 -17.90 -4.72 -15.12
CA ASN A 114 -16.95 -4.19 -14.12
C ASN A 114 -16.74 -2.69 -14.33
N GLN A 115 -17.71 -1.90 -13.86
CA GLN A 115 -17.55 -0.45 -13.73
C GLN A 115 -16.91 -0.18 -12.37
N ILE A 116 -15.62 0.15 -12.38
CA ILE A 116 -14.89 0.72 -11.23
C ILE A 116 -14.82 2.23 -11.42
#